data_AF-A0A2D6F287-F1
#
_entry.id   AF-A0A2D6F287-F1
#
_cell.length_a   1.000
_cell.length_b   1.000
_cell.length_c   1.000
_cell.angle_alpha   90.00
_cell.angle_beta   90.00
_cell.angle_gamma   90.00
#
_symmetry.space_group_name_H-M   'P 1'
#
loop_
_entity.id
_entity.type
_entity.pdbx_description
1 polymer ?
#
loop_
_entity_poly.entity_id
_entity_poly.type
_entity_poly.pdbx_seq_one_letter_code
_entity_poly.pdbx_strand_id
1 'polypeptide(L)'
;MKPIKKRGQFWYMDFIMAIIIISIISLIFVKTVIGMTQTKNLTEGLLIEAQEISQNLIAVGEPTDWNTHSEWWDDPSVKQLGLTDGNKRFNLDKLRKLGDGTLTDQNYAKAQLRLGTNKHFYVYLNDRSIIYPAPGHTGAGKLHVDNDDGGWTTVTEVRDEIETRVQNKEIKQIIEFNRLVFVDDTYDRILRMTVLVWTE
;
A
#
# COMPACT_ATOMS: atom_id res chain seq x y z
N MET A 1 -32.71 75.82 -0.48
CA MET A 1 -31.97 74.72 -1.17
C MET A 1 -32.63 73.39 -0.80
N LYS A 2 -32.69 72.39 -1.70
CA LYS A 2 -33.15 71.03 -1.34
C LYS A 2 -31.98 70.22 -0.77
N PRO A 3 -32.11 69.52 0.38
CA PRO A 3 -31.05 68.65 0.89
C PRO A 3 -30.93 67.39 0.02
N ILE A 4 -29.72 67.12 -0.48
CA ILE A 4 -29.43 65.92 -1.27
C ILE A 4 -29.39 64.71 -0.32
N LYS A 5 -30.39 63.83 -0.39
CA LYS A 5 -30.48 62.60 0.44
C LYS A 5 -29.45 61.54 0.01
N LYS A 6 -28.16 61.78 0.26
CA LYS A 6 -27.13 60.72 0.29
C LYS A 6 -27.35 59.83 1.52
N ARG A 7 -28.20 58.80 1.40
CA ARG A 7 -28.40 57.77 2.45
C ARG A 7 -28.32 56.31 1.97
N GLY A 8 -28.07 56.06 0.68
CA GLY A 8 -27.89 54.70 0.16
C GLY A 8 -26.43 54.21 0.09
N GLN A 9 -25.44 55.10 0.01
CA GLN A 9 -24.09 54.73 -0.45
C GLN A 9 -23.31 53.76 0.46
N PHE A 10 -23.60 53.70 1.77
CA PHE A 10 -22.89 52.82 2.71
C PHE A 10 -23.14 51.33 2.40
N TRP A 11 -24.42 50.97 2.25
CA TRP A 11 -24.87 49.59 2.01
C TRP A 11 -24.28 48.96 0.74
N TYR A 12 -23.96 49.76 -0.29
CA TYR A 12 -23.32 49.25 -1.50
C TYR A 12 -21.89 48.75 -1.25
N MET A 13 -21.15 49.37 -0.32
CA MET A 13 -19.78 48.94 -0.01
C MET A 13 -19.79 47.62 0.76
N ASP A 14 -20.68 47.48 1.75
CA ASP A 14 -20.88 46.24 2.51
C ASP A 14 -21.35 45.10 1.60
N PHE A 15 -22.25 45.38 0.64
CA PHE A 15 -22.72 44.40 -0.35
C PHE A 15 -21.62 43.95 -1.32
N ILE A 16 -20.77 44.87 -1.80
CA ILE A 16 -19.61 44.52 -2.63
C ILE A 16 -18.60 43.67 -1.85
N MET A 17 -18.33 44.02 -0.59
CA MET A 17 -17.46 43.22 0.28
C MET A 17 -18.04 41.82 0.54
N ALA A 18 -19.35 41.70 0.77
CA ALA A 18 -20.01 40.41 0.91
C ALA A 18 -19.89 39.55 -0.36
N ILE A 19 -20.06 40.12 -1.55
CA ILE A 19 -19.84 39.41 -2.83
C ILE A 19 -18.40 38.93 -2.97
N ILE A 20 -17.41 39.76 -2.63
CA ILE A 20 -15.99 39.39 -2.69
C ILE A 20 -15.69 38.23 -1.72
N ILE A 21 -16.17 38.32 -0.47
CA ILE A 21 -16.00 37.27 0.54
C ILE A 21 -16.66 35.96 0.11
N ILE A 22 -17.91 36.00 -0.38
CA ILE A 22 -18.63 34.83 -0.90
C ILE A 22 -17.86 34.21 -2.08
N SER A 23 -17.35 35.04 -3.01
CA SER A 23 -16.57 34.56 -4.16
C SER A 23 -15.28 33.84 -3.74
N ILE A 24 -14.55 34.39 -2.76
CA ILE A 24 -13.33 33.78 -2.21
C ILE A 24 -13.68 32.45 -1.51
N ILE A 25 -14.72 32.43 -0.67
CA ILE A 25 -15.19 31.21 0.00
C ILE A 25 -15.60 30.14 -1.03
N SER A 26 -16.32 30.51 -2.09
CA SER A 26 -16.72 29.59 -3.16
C SER A 26 -15.53 29.01 -3.91
N LEU A 27 -14.51 29.82 -4.23
CA LEU A 27 -13.27 29.34 -4.89
C LEU A 27 -12.49 28.38 -3.99
N ILE A 28 -12.37 28.69 -2.69
CA ILE A 28 -11.74 27.80 -1.71
C ILE A 28 -12.54 26.50 -1.58
N PHE A 29 -13.86 26.57 -1.48
CA PHE A 29 -14.75 25.41 -1.38
C PHE A 29 -14.61 24.48 -2.59
N VAL A 30 -14.66 25.01 -3.82
CA VAL A 30 -14.48 24.21 -5.04
C VAL A 30 -13.11 23.53 -5.06
N LYS A 31 -12.03 24.25 -4.70
CA LYS A 31 -10.69 23.65 -4.61
C LYS A 31 -10.62 22.52 -3.57
N THR A 32 -11.24 22.71 -2.41
CA THR A 32 -11.30 21.71 -1.33
C THR A 32 -12.10 20.48 -1.76
N VAL A 33 -13.26 20.64 -2.39
CA VAL A 33 -14.08 19.51 -2.89
C VAL A 33 -13.33 18.71 -3.95
N ILE A 34 -12.68 19.37 -4.92
CA ILE A 34 -11.85 18.71 -5.94
C ILE A 34 -10.71 17.92 -5.28
N GLY A 35 -10.00 18.52 -4.32
CA GLY A 35 -8.93 17.86 -3.57
C GLY A 35 -9.43 16.63 -2.80
N MET A 36 -10.54 16.76 -2.07
CA MET A 36 -11.18 15.65 -1.36
C MET A 36 -11.57 14.51 -2.31
N THR A 37 -12.13 14.82 -3.49
CA THR A 37 -12.48 13.80 -4.51
C THR A 37 -11.24 13.13 -5.08
N GLN A 38 -10.17 13.88 -5.37
CA GLN A 38 -8.91 13.31 -5.87
C GLN A 38 -8.25 12.39 -4.82
N THR A 39 -8.14 12.83 -3.57
CA THR A 39 -7.63 11.99 -2.47
C THR A 39 -8.52 10.77 -2.26
N LYS A 40 -9.86 10.89 -2.30
CA LYS A 40 -10.77 9.74 -2.16
C LYS A 40 -10.54 8.71 -3.27
N ASN A 41 -10.53 9.13 -4.54
CA ASN A 41 -10.35 8.22 -5.66
C ASN A 41 -8.99 7.49 -5.59
N LEU A 42 -7.94 8.17 -5.13
CA LEU A 42 -6.61 7.60 -4.95
C LEU A 42 -6.55 6.64 -3.73
N THR A 43 -7.24 6.98 -2.63
CA THR A 43 -7.46 6.10 -1.46
C THR A 43 -8.16 4.81 -1.86
N GLU A 44 -9.25 4.91 -2.64
CA GLU A 44 -10.04 3.76 -3.08
C GLU A 44 -9.28 2.90 -4.09
N GLY A 45 -8.52 3.51 -5.00
CA GLY A 45 -7.61 2.81 -5.92
C GLY A 45 -6.52 2.01 -5.21
N LEU A 46 -5.78 2.64 -4.29
CA LEU A 46 -4.74 1.95 -3.49
C LEU A 46 -5.33 0.82 -2.62
N LEU A 47 -6.55 0.99 -2.10
CA LEU A 47 -7.24 -0.06 -1.34
C LEU A 47 -7.66 -1.25 -2.22
N ILE A 48 -8.10 -1.00 -3.47
CA ILE A 48 -8.40 -2.07 -4.44
C ILE A 48 -7.12 -2.81 -4.80
N GLU A 49 -6.03 -2.12 -5.13
CA GLU A 49 -4.74 -2.77 -5.44
C GLU A 49 -4.21 -3.58 -4.24
N ALA A 50 -4.35 -3.08 -3.00
CA ALA A 50 -3.99 -3.84 -1.79
C ALA A 50 -4.84 -5.11 -1.59
N GLN A 51 -6.13 -5.05 -1.97
CA GLN A 51 -7.01 -6.23 -1.97
C GLN A 51 -6.66 -7.22 -3.08
N GLU A 52 -6.31 -6.75 -4.29
CA GLU A 52 -5.90 -7.59 -5.42
C GLU A 52 -4.55 -8.28 -5.15
N ILE A 53 -3.55 -7.56 -4.65
CA ILE A 53 -2.27 -8.14 -4.19
C ILE A 53 -2.52 -9.18 -3.09
N SER A 54 -3.36 -8.85 -2.09
CA SER A 54 -3.76 -9.79 -1.04
C SER A 54 -4.47 -11.02 -1.61
N GLN A 55 -5.29 -10.86 -2.64
CA GLN A 55 -6.08 -11.93 -3.24
C GLN A 55 -5.25 -12.85 -4.12
N ASN A 56 -4.29 -12.30 -4.87
CA ASN A 56 -3.27 -13.05 -5.59
C ASN A 56 -2.41 -13.87 -4.62
N LEU A 57 -1.88 -13.24 -3.56
CA LEU A 57 -1.03 -13.95 -2.59
C LEU A 57 -1.75 -15.06 -1.82
N ILE A 58 -3.07 -14.98 -1.56
CA ILE A 58 -3.83 -16.13 -1.02
C ILE A 58 -4.33 -17.12 -2.09
N ALA A 59 -4.13 -16.85 -3.38
CA ALA A 59 -4.35 -17.84 -4.43
C ALA A 59 -3.26 -18.93 -4.41
N VAL A 60 -3.50 -19.98 -5.18
CA VAL A 60 -2.55 -21.10 -5.34
C VAL A 60 -1.34 -20.70 -6.18
N GLY A 61 -1.50 -19.67 -7.03
CA GLY A 61 -0.51 -19.29 -8.04
C GLY A 61 -0.46 -20.28 -9.21
N GLU A 62 0.28 -19.90 -10.25
CA GLU A 62 0.62 -20.78 -11.37
C GLU A 62 2.14 -20.66 -11.58
N PRO A 63 2.93 -21.74 -11.49
CA PRO A 63 2.53 -23.11 -11.16
C PRO A 63 2.21 -23.32 -9.67
N THR A 64 1.48 -24.40 -9.38
CA THR A 64 1.06 -24.80 -8.02
C THR A 64 2.24 -25.09 -7.09
N ASP A 65 3.37 -25.58 -7.61
CA ASP A 65 4.59 -25.85 -6.85
C ASP A 65 5.73 -24.96 -7.37
N TRP A 66 6.49 -24.38 -6.44
CA TRP A 66 7.68 -23.58 -6.73
C TRP A 66 8.98 -24.35 -6.46
N ASN A 67 8.92 -25.55 -5.88
CA ASN A 67 10.11 -26.28 -5.44
C ASN A 67 11.03 -26.70 -6.59
N THR A 68 10.49 -27.01 -7.76
CA THR A 68 11.25 -27.28 -9.00
C THR A 68 11.96 -26.06 -9.59
N HIS A 69 11.63 -24.84 -9.16
CA HIS A 69 12.16 -23.59 -9.71
C HIS A 69 13.13 -22.95 -8.70
N SER A 70 14.40 -22.80 -9.04
CA SER A 70 15.40 -22.18 -8.16
C SER A 70 15.08 -20.72 -7.88
N GLU A 71 14.62 -20.00 -8.90
CA GLU A 71 14.37 -18.56 -8.89
C GLU A 71 13.00 -18.28 -9.53
N TRP A 72 11.97 -18.08 -8.71
CA TRP A 72 10.59 -17.92 -9.21
C TRP A 72 10.38 -16.65 -10.04
N TRP A 73 11.27 -15.67 -9.91
CA TRP A 73 11.18 -14.38 -10.60
C TRP A 73 11.54 -14.48 -12.10
N ASP A 74 12.56 -15.26 -12.44
CA ASP A 74 13.04 -15.43 -13.83
C ASP A 74 12.44 -16.64 -14.56
N ASP A 75 11.71 -17.52 -13.88
CA ASP A 75 11.03 -18.64 -14.54
C ASP A 75 9.78 -18.15 -15.31
N PRO A 76 9.69 -18.35 -16.65
CA PRO A 76 8.56 -17.89 -17.44
C PRO A 76 7.23 -18.60 -17.09
N SER A 77 7.28 -19.81 -16.51
CA SER A 77 6.09 -20.57 -16.11
C SER A 77 5.34 -19.95 -14.92
N VAL A 78 6.02 -19.14 -14.09
CA VAL A 78 5.46 -18.51 -12.88
C VAL A 78 4.56 -17.32 -13.24
N LYS A 79 3.42 -17.60 -13.89
CA LYS A 79 2.52 -16.56 -14.42
C LYS A 79 1.86 -15.72 -13.34
N GLN A 80 1.50 -16.32 -12.20
CA GLN A 80 0.80 -15.65 -11.10
C GLN A 80 1.44 -16.05 -9.77
N LEU A 81 1.80 -15.06 -8.94
CA LEU A 81 2.22 -15.32 -7.57
C LEU A 81 1.00 -15.66 -6.71
N GLY A 82 1.08 -16.79 -6.01
CA GLY A 82 0.12 -17.22 -5.00
C GLY A 82 0.79 -18.20 -4.04
N LEU A 83 0.66 -17.93 -2.74
CA LEU A 83 1.39 -18.62 -1.69
C LEU A 83 0.62 -19.83 -1.13
N THR A 84 -0.63 -20.09 -1.52
CA THR A 84 -1.38 -21.23 -0.98
C THR A 84 -1.12 -22.55 -1.71
N ASP A 85 -1.53 -23.63 -1.07
CA ASP A 85 -1.39 -25.03 -1.46
C ASP A 85 -2.54 -25.59 -2.31
N GLY A 86 -3.67 -24.87 -2.37
CA GLY A 86 -4.95 -25.34 -2.94
C GLY A 86 -6.04 -25.52 -1.89
N ASN A 87 -5.70 -25.86 -0.66
CA ASN A 87 -6.61 -25.97 0.49
C ASN A 87 -6.81 -24.64 1.23
N LYS A 88 -6.31 -23.53 0.64
CA LYS A 88 -6.32 -22.15 1.18
C LYS A 88 -5.39 -21.96 2.39
N ARG A 89 -4.39 -22.83 2.54
CA ARG A 89 -3.34 -22.75 3.57
C ARG A 89 -2.04 -22.31 2.90
N PHE A 90 -1.25 -21.44 3.54
CA PHE A 90 0.03 -21.02 2.96
C PHE A 90 1.02 -22.18 2.92
N ASN A 91 1.59 -22.42 1.76
CA ASN A 91 2.71 -23.34 1.59
C ASN A 91 3.98 -22.67 2.14
N LEU A 92 4.60 -23.29 3.14
CA LEU A 92 5.76 -22.72 3.84
C LEU A 92 6.99 -22.59 2.92
N ASP A 93 7.19 -23.52 1.98
CA ASP A 93 8.28 -23.43 0.99
C ASP A 93 8.10 -22.24 0.06
N LYS A 94 6.87 -21.92 -0.36
CA LYS A 94 6.57 -20.69 -1.13
C LYS A 94 6.78 -19.44 -0.32
N LEU A 95 6.34 -19.43 0.95
CA LEU A 95 6.58 -18.30 1.85
C LEU A 95 8.10 -18.07 2.02
N ARG A 96 8.87 -19.15 2.15
CA ARG A 96 10.33 -19.15 2.25
C ARG A 96 11.02 -18.83 0.92
N LYS A 97 10.51 -19.24 -0.23
CA LYS A 97 11.08 -18.90 -1.55
C LYS A 97 10.74 -17.48 -1.99
N LEU A 98 9.56 -16.98 -1.60
CA LEU A 98 9.32 -15.54 -1.58
C LEU A 98 10.34 -14.91 -0.62
N GLY A 99 10.53 -15.52 0.56
CA GLY A 99 11.22 -15.07 1.78
C GLY A 99 12.75 -14.89 1.78
N ASP A 100 13.49 -15.88 1.29
CA ASP A 100 14.95 -15.94 1.34
C ASP A 100 15.59 -15.33 0.06
N GLY A 101 14.83 -15.30 -1.04
CA GLY A 101 15.33 -14.91 -2.36
C GLY A 101 15.39 -13.41 -2.57
N THR A 102 16.58 -12.82 -2.38
CA THR A 102 16.84 -11.37 -2.39
C THR A 102 16.11 -10.61 -3.52
N LEU A 103 15.06 -9.84 -3.18
CA LEU A 103 14.40 -8.95 -4.14
C LEU A 103 15.30 -7.74 -4.42
N THR A 104 16.21 -7.92 -5.35
CA THR A 104 16.83 -6.82 -6.11
C THR A 104 15.75 -5.98 -6.80
N ASP A 105 16.05 -4.74 -7.15
CA ASP A 105 15.11 -3.82 -7.83
C ASP A 105 14.51 -4.46 -9.11
N GLN A 106 15.30 -5.28 -9.81
CA GLN A 106 14.85 -6.05 -10.98
C GLN A 106 13.83 -7.14 -10.60
N ASN A 107 14.05 -7.85 -9.50
CA ASN A 107 13.14 -8.89 -9.02
C ASN A 107 11.88 -8.29 -8.38
N TYR A 108 11.97 -7.10 -7.78
CA TYR A 108 10.80 -6.33 -7.34
C TYR A 108 9.92 -5.90 -8.51
N ALA A 109 10.51 -5.38 -9.60
CA ALA A 109 9.76 -5.04 -10.82
C ALA A 109 9.10 -6.28 -11.46
N LYS A 110 9.77 -7.45 -11.43
CA LYS A 110 9.15 -8.74 -11.81
C LYS A 110 7.98 -9.09 -10.88
N ALA A 111 8.12 -8.89 -9.57
CA ALA A 111 7.05 -9.16 -8.59
C ALA A 111 5.80 -8.28 -8.82
N GLN A 112 5.98 -6.97 -9.06
CA GLN A 112 4.90 -6.04 -9.45
C GLN A 112 4.15 -6.56 -10.68
N LEU A 113 4.89 -6.97 -11.73
CA LEU A 113 4.31 -7.51 -12.96
C LEU A 113 3.52 -8.81 -12.74
N ARG A 114 4.03 -9.77 -11.96
CA ARG A 114 3.33 -11.05 -11.66
C ARG A 114 2.16 -10.88 -10.66
N LEU A 115 2.07 -9.76 -9.94
CA LEU A 115 0.94 -9.38 -9.08
C LEU A 115 -0.08 -8.48 -9.78
N GLY A 116 0.23 -7.96 -10.98
CA GLY A 116 -0.64 -7.10 -11.78
C GLY A 116 -0.69 -5.63 -11.34
N THR A 117 0.15 -5.20 -10.39
CA THR A 117 0.17 -3.82 -9.87
C THR A 117 1.23 -2.96 -10.55
N ASN A 118 1.00 -1.65 -10.61
CA ASN A 118 2.01 -0.64 -10.95
C ASN A 118 2.37 0.26 -9.77
N LYS A 119 1.92 -0.10 -8.56
CA LYS A 119 2.22 0.59 -7.30
C LYS A 119 3.36 -0.09 -6.59
N HIS A 120 3.95 0.65 -5.67
CA HIS A 120 4.87 0.07 -4.70
C HIS A 120 4.05 -0.60 -3.61
N PHE A 121 4.42 -1.81 -3.26
CA PHE A 121 3.79 -2.61 -2.23
C PHE A 121 4.82 -3.22 -1.28
N TYR A 122 4.34 -3.60 -0.09
CA TYR A 122 5.06 -4.35 0.93
C TYR A 122 4.10 -5.38 1.53
N VAL A 123 4.59 -6.58 1.87
CA VAL A 123 3.79 -7.60 2.57
C VAL A 123 4.60 -8.22 3.71
N TYR A 124 4.01 -8.27 4.90
CA TYR A 124 4.50 -9.05 6.03
C TYR A 124 3.39 -9.92 6.62
N LEU A 125 3.78 -11.06 7.17
CA LEU A 125 2.94 -11.87 8.04
C LEU A 125 3.34 -11.64 9.50
N ASN A 126 2.36 -11.64 10.41
CA ASN A 126 2.58 -11.39 11.83
C ASN A 126 1.75 -12.39 12.65
N ASP A 127 2.44 -13.28 13.36
CA ASP A 127 1.87 -14.04 14.48
C ASP A 127 1.69 -13.11 15.69
N ARG A 128 1.11 -13.57 16.80
CA ARG A 128 1.03 -12.78 18.03
C ARG A 128 2.38 -12.60 18.74
N SER A 129 3.44 -13.24 18.24
CA SER A 129 4.79 -13.20 18.83
C SER A 129 5.97 -13.32 17.83
N ILE A 130 5.74 -13.58 16.55
CA ILE A 130 6.78 -13.76 15.52
C ILE A 130 6.33 -13.12 14.20
N ILE A 131 7.19 -12.33 13.58
CA ILE A 131 6.93 -11.66 12.29
C ILE A 131 7.70 -12.42 11.19
N TYR A 132 7.07 -12.61 10.04
CA TYR A 132 7.71 -13.07 8.79
C TYR A 132 7.50 -12.02 7.69
N PRO A 133 8.44 -11.08 7.48
CA PRO A 133 8.55 -10.32 6.23
C PRO A 133 9.22 -11.20 5.14
N ALA A 134 8.89 -11.12 3.84
CA ALA A 134 9.73 -11.71 2.74
C ALA A 134 10.99 -10.83 2.45
N PRO A 135 11.89 -10.86 1.42
CA PRO A 135 13.20 -10.13 1.33
C PRO A 135 13.31 -8.95 0.32
N GLY A 136 14.34 -8.08 0.42
CA GLY A 136 14.48 -6.86 -0.40
C GLY A 136 15.76 -6.01 -0.19
N HIS A 137 15.82 -4.81 -0.82
CA HIS A 137 17.01 -3.94 -0.93
C HIS A 137 16.83 -2.54 -0.30
N THR A 138 17.94 -1.90 0.12
CA THR A 138 18.02 -0.68 0.97
C THR A 138 17.61 0.63 0.26
N GLY A 139 16.42 0.62 -0.34
CA GLY A 139 15.69 1.78 -0.81
C GLY A 139 14.34 1.32 -1.37
N ALA A 140 13.24 1.83 -0.81
CA ALA A 140 11.91 1.77 -1.42
C ALA A 140 11.30 0.38 -1.69
N GLY A 141 11.72 -0.67 -0.95
CA GLY A 141 11.19 -2.04 -1.12
C GLY A 141 11.83 -3.08 -0.20
N LYS A 142 11.81 -2.87 1.12
CA LYS A 142 12.67 -3.59 2.09
C LYS A 142 11.99 -4.67 2.95
N LEU A 143 11.39 -5.64 2.28
CA LEU A 143 11.09 -6.95 2.83
C LEU A 143 12.40 -7.54 3.50
N HIS A 144 12.37 -8.26 4.66
CA HIS A 144 13.40 -9.28 5.07
C HIS A 144 12.91 -10.57 5.85
N VAL A 145 13.12 -11.82 5.35
CA VAL A 145 13.27 -13.07 6.18
C VAL A 145 14.76 -13.29 6.47
N ASP A 146 15.09 -13.86 7.64
CA ASP A 146 16.30 -14.70 7.77
C ASP A 146 16.05 -15.98 8.58
N ASN A 147 17.04 -16.86 8.56
CA ASN A 147 17.10 -18.12 9.30
C ASN A 147 17.69 -17.87 10.71
N ASP A 148 17.15 -18.59 11.69
CA ASP A 148 17.46 -18.76 13.14
C ASP A 148 18.58 -17.97 13.86
N ASP A 149 19.68 -17.58 13.19
CA ASP A 149 20.88 -16.97 13.79
C ASP A 149 20.97 -15.43 13.61
N GLY A 150 20.15 -14.83 12.74
CA GLY A 150 20.53 -13.60 11.99
C GLY A 150 19.89 -12.23 12.31
N GLY A 151 18.86 -12.13 13.15
CA GLY A 151 18.32 -10.82 13.60
C GLY A 151 17.33 -10.11 12.64
N TRP A 152 16.06 -10.47 12.74
CA TRP A 152 14.93 -9.88 12.00
C TRP A 152 14.82 -8.35 12.11
N THR A 153 14.79 -7.66 10.97
CA THR A 153 14.26 -6.29 10.84
C THR A 153 12.83 -6.23 11.38
N THR A 154 12.58 -5.45 12.43
CA THR A 154 11.26 -5.40 13.06
C THR A 154 10.24 -4.63 12.20
N VAL A 155 8.95 -4.89 12.37
CA VAL A 155 7.86 -4.09 11.76
C VAL A 155 8.00 -2.60 12.12
N THR A 156 8.60 -2.30 13.27
CA THR A 156 8.97 -0.93 13.68
C THR A 156 9.91 -0.30 12.65
N GLU A 157 11.06 -0.88 12.37
CA GLU A 157 12.06 -0.32 11.44
C GLU A 157 11.50 -0.11 10.02
N VAL A 158 10.69 -1.06 9.54
CA VAL A 158 10.02 -0.96 8.23
C VAL A 158 9.00 0.17 8.21
N ARG A 159 8.22 0.31 9.30
CA ARG A 159 7.27 1.42 9.45
C ARG A 159 8.02 2.75 9.60
N ASP A 160 9.14 2.79 10.31
CA ASP A 160 9.96 3.99 10.53
C ASP A 160 10.62 4.46 9.22
N GLU A 161 11.08 3.54 8.35
CA GLU A 161 11.52 3.88 6.98
C GLU A 161 10.37 4.52 6.20
N ILE A 162 9.21 3.85 6.15
CA ILE A 162 8.04 4.32 5.41
C ILE A 162 7.51 5.66 5.94
N GLU A 163 7.45 5.84 7.26
CA GLU A 163 7.07 7.11 7.91
C GLU A 163 8.09 8.22 7.62
N THR A 164 9.39 7.90 7.56
CA THR A 164 10.43 8.85 7.12
C THR A 164 10.23 9.27 5.66
N ARG A 165 9.94 8.33 4.75
CA ARG A 165 9.66 8.63 3.33
C ARG A 165 8.36 9.43 3.13
N VAL A 166 7.35 9.19 3.96
CA VAL A 166 6.12 10.01 4.03
C VAL A 166 6.44 11.42 4.53
N GLN A 167 7.25 11.57 5.58
CA GLN A 167 7.68 12.89 6.09
C GLN A 167 8.51 13.68 5.06
N ASN A 168 9.38 12.99 4.31
CA ASN A 168 10.13 13.55 3.18
C ASN A 168 9.24 13.93 1.98
N LYS A 169 7.97 13.49 1.95
CA LYS A 169 7.02 13.64 0.84
C LYS A 169 7.42 12.89 -0.44
N GLU A 170 8.24 11.85 -0.30
CA GLU A 170 8.51 10.87 -1.37
C GLU A 170 7.26 10.03 -1.66
N ILE A 171 6.45 9.78 -0.63
CA ILE A 171 5.21 9.03 -0.73
C ILE A 171 4.02 9.99 -0.67
N LYS A 172 3.21 10.03 -1.73
CA LYS A 172 1.99 10.88 -1.79
C LYS A 172 0.87 10.35 -0.88
N GLN A 173 0.68 9.03 -0.88
CA GLN A 173 -0.29 8.33 -0.02
C GLN A 173 0.09 6.85 0.10
N ILE A 174 -0.20 6.27 1.26
CA ILE A 174 -0.09 4.86 1.59
C ILE A 174 -1.42 4.33 2.15
N ILE A 175 -1.72 3.05 1.94
CA ILE A 175 -2.83 2.29 2.54
C ILE A 175 -2.28 1.02 3.20
N GLU A 176 -2.80 0.70 4.38
CA GLU A 176 -2.57 -0.57 5.08
C GLU A 176 -3.82 -1.47 5.00
N PHE A 177 -3.72 -2.61 4.33
CA PHE A 177 -4.77 -3.63 4.26
C PHE A 177 -4.40 -4.85 5.10
N ASN A 178 -5.31 -5.30 5.96
CA ASN A 178 -5.09 -6.39 6.91
C ASN A 178 -6.06 -7.56 6.66
N ARG A 179 -5.54 -8.78 6.57
CA ARG A 179 -6.31 -10.03 6.39
C ARG A 179 -5.76 -11.14 7.31
N LEU A 180 -6.62 -12.04 7.78
CA LEU A 180 -6.20 -13.25 8.50
C LEU A 180 -5.98 -14.41 7.52
N VAL A 181 -4.95 -15.22 7.77
CA VAL A 181 -4.50 -16.32 6.90
C VAL A 181 -4.07 -17.53 7.73
N PHE A 182 -4.22 -18.74 7.18
CA PHE A 182 -3.87 -20.02 7.82
C PHE A 182 -2.62 -20.60 7.19
N VAL A 183 -1.72 -21.21 7.98
CA VAL A 183 -0.36 -21.55 7.51
C VAL A 183 0.03 -23.02 7.63
N ASP A 184 -0.53 -23.80 8.56
CA ASP A 184 -0.02 -25.15 8.83
C ASP A 184 -1.11 -26.09 9.39
N ASP A 185 -1.15 -27.33 8.88
CA ASP A 185 -1.99 -28.43 9.35
C ASP A 185 -1.57 -28.96 10.73
N THR A 186 -0.29 -28.79 11.07
CA THR A 186 0.31 -29.32 12.31
C THR A 186 -0.05 -28.49 13.54
N TYR A 187 -0.29 -27.18 13.36
CA TYR A 187 -0.43 -26.21 14.46
C TYR A 187 -1.58 -25.20 14.29
N ASP A 188 -2.36 -25.25 13.20
CA ASP A 188 -3.50 -24.36 12.89
C ASP A 188 -3.20 -22.85 13.13
N ARG A 189 -1.97 -22.42 12.81
CA ARG A 189 -1.52 -21.04 13.06
C ARG A 189 -2.28 -20.05 12.17
N ILE A 190 -2.90 -19.07 12.81
CA ILE A 190 -3.58 -17.94 12.17
C ILE A 190 -2.65 -16.73 12.25
N LEU A 191 -2.04 -16.37 11.12
CA LEU A 191 -1.26 -15.14 11.01
C LEU A 191 -2.14 -13.98 10.53
N ARG A 192 -1.71 -12.75 10.84
CA ARG A 192 -2.18 -11.54 10.15
C ARG A 192 -1.25 -11.28 8.97
N MET A 193 -1.77 -11.33 7.75
CA MET A 193 -1.11 -10.73 6.60
C MET A 193 -1.46 -9.24 6.56
N THR A 194 -0.43 -8.40 6.48
CA THR A 194 -0.57 -6.97 6.24
C THR A 194 0.07 -6.63 4.90
N VAL A 195 -0.71 -5.98 4.03
CA VAL A 195 -0.28 -5.46 2.73
C VAL A 195 -0.28 -3.94 2.81
N LEU A 196 0.90 -3.32 2.66
CA LEU A 196 1.02 -1.88 2.45
C LEU A 196 1.09 -1.61 0.94
N VAL A 197 0.38 -0.59 0.46
CA VAL A 197 0.47 -0.13 -0.95
C VAL A 197 0.55 1.39 -0.98
N TRP A 198 1.48 1.94 -1.77
CA TRP A 198 1.69 3.38 -1.88
C TRP A 198 1.98 3.84 -3.32
N THR A 199 1.82 5.14 -3.53
CA THR A 199 2.26 5.82 -4.76
C THR A 199 3.21 6.96 -4.41
N GLU A 200 4.25 7.07 -5.23
CA GLU A 200 5.21 8.18 -5.24
C GLU A 200 4.71 9.33 -6.13
#